data_AF-A0A534XC25-F1
#
_entry.id   AF-A0A534XC25-F1
#
_cell.length_a   1.000
_cell.length_b   1.000
_cell.length_c   1.000
_cell.angle_alpha   90.00
_cell.angle_beta   90.00
_cell.angle_gamma   90.00
#
_symmetry.space_group_name_H-M   'P 1'
#
loop_
_entity.id
_entity.type
_entity.pdbx_description
1 polymer ?
#
loop_
_entity_poly.entity_id
_entity_poly.type
_entity_poly.pdbx_seq_one_letter_code
_entity_poly.pdbx_strand_id
1 'polypeptide(L)'
;MKTLGHFTYNLTPGVPGADSACNTNFAGTHACTLANLMAAPASDLTCLKDTTNMTVTSFWAIDPTAADLQQCIDDALGGSNQRWEYGTAHTPSRGELMTLDPATGALGTVQMSQQCNGSLNWVACCQ
;
A
#
# COMPACT_ATOMS: atom_id res chain seq x y z
N MET A 1 6.19 -8.78 -7.92
CA MET A 1 5.92 -9.39 -6.62
C MET A 1 5.43 -8.35 -5.61
N LYS A 2 4.29 -7.74 -5.94
CA LYS A 2 3.50 -6.95 -5.01
C LYS A 2 2.40 -7.90 -4.51
N THR A 3 2.19 -8.01 -3.22
CA THR A 3 1.10 -8.79 -2.62
C THR A 3 -0.20 -7.98 -2.74
N LEU A 4 -1.35 -8.65 -2.95
CA LEU A 4 -2.65 -8.02 -2.71
C LEU A 4 -2.62 -7.33 -1.34
N GLY A 5 -3.20 -6.13 -1.25
CA GLY A 5 -3.10 -5.08 -0.22
C GLY A 5 -3.18 -5.35 1.26
N HIS A 6 -2.66 -6.47 1.68
CA HIS A 6 -2.50 -6.84 3.05
C HIS A 6 -1.12 -6.32 3.43
N PHE A 7 -1.13 -5.27 4.22
CA PHE A 7 0.00 -4.88 5.05
C PHE A 7 0.30 -5.93 6.14
N THR A 8 -0.25 -7.12 6.03
CA THR A 8 0.04 -8.25 6.88
C THR A 8 0.76 -9.31 6.06
N TYR A 9 2.00 -9.61 6.44
CA TYR A 9 2.81 -10.65 5.82
C TYR A 9 3.45 -11.50 6.91
N ASN A 10 3.33 -12.83 6.81
CA ASN A 10 3.81 -13.76 7.83
C ASN A 10 3.45 -13.32 9.26
N LEU A 11 2.20 -12.88 9.45
CA LEU A 11 1.64 -12.38 10.72
C LEU A 11 2.27 -11.07 11.24
N THR A 12 3.16 -10.41 10.49
CA THR A 12 3.68 -9.08 10.80
C THR A 12 2.78 -8.03 10.14
N PRO A 13 2.10 -7.16 10.90
CA PRO A 13 1.22 -6.12 10.37
C PRO A 13 1.99 -4.84 9.97
N GLY A 14 1.26 -3.91 9.35
CA GLY A 14 1.74 -2.58 9.00
C GLY A 14 2.85 -2.52 7.94
N VAL A 15 3.54 -1.38 7.91
CA VAL A 15 4.69 -1.14 7.03
C VAL A 15 5.80 -2.19 7.21
N PRO A 16 6.18 -2.62 8.43
CA PRO A 16 7.18 -3.68 8.58
C PRO A 16 6.80 -5.00 7.91
N GLY A 17 5.51 -5.36 7.96
CA GLY A 17 4.97 -6.51 7.24
C GLY A 17 5.11 -6.36 5.73
N ALA A 18 4.73 -5.19 5.20
CA ALA A 18 4.86 -4.87 3.79
C ALA A 18 6.33 -4.87 3.31
N ASP A 19 7.26 -4.30 4.09
CA ASP A 19 8.69 -4.32 3.80
C ASP A 19 9.24 -5.75 3.74
N SER A 20 8.86 -6.59 4.71
CA SER A 20 9.24 -8.01 4.73
C SER A 20 8.69 -8.77 3.52
N ALA A 21 7.43 -8.48 3.13
CA ALA A 21 6.82 -9.05 1.93
C ALA A 21 7.59 -8.64 0.67
N CYS A 22 7.89 -7.36 0.52
CA CYS A 22 8.66 -6.83 -0.59
C CYS A 22 10.04 -7.48 -0.65
N ASN A 23 10.81 -7.48 0.43
CA ASN A 23 12.14 -8.07 0.45
C ASN A 23 12.15 -9.59 0.20
N THR A 24 11.16 -10.33 0.72
CA THR A 24 11.08 -11.80 0.51
C THR A 24 10.87 -12.13 -0.96
N ASN A 25 10.02 -11.34 -1.61
CA ASN A 25 9.65 -11.59 -2.99
C ASN A 25 10.60 -10.92 -3.99
N PHE A 26 11.22 -9.82 -3.59
CA PHE A 26 12.13 -9.01 -4.38
C PHE A 26 13.27 -8.56 -3.48
N ALA A 27 14.35 -9.34 -3.50
CA ALA A 27 15.49 -9.11 -2.61
C ALA A 27 16.03 -7.68 -2.73
N GLY A 28 16.22 -7.02 -1.60
CA GLY A 28 16.72 -5.66 -1.50
C GLY A 28 15.68 -4.57 -1.71
N THR A 29 14.38 -4.89 -1.69
CA THR A 29 13.29 -3.90 -1.83
C THR A 29 12.51 -3.72 -0.53
N HIS A 30 11.80 -2.60 -0.45
CA HIS A 30 10.91 -2.20 0.65
C HIS A 30 9.59 -1.66 0.10
N ALA A 31 8.59 -1.44 0.95
CA ALA A 31 7.32 -0.85 0.53
C ALA A 31 7.52 0.60 0.04
N CYS A 32 7.09 0.91 -1.19
CA CYS A 32 7.21 2.24 -1.75
C CYS A 32 6.36 3.24 -0.98
N THR A 33 6.94 4.40 -0.67
CA THR A 33 6.17 5.58 -0.27
C THR A 33 5.45 6.20 -1.47
N LEU A 34 4.49 7.08 -1.20
CA LEU A 34 3.86 7.94 -2.21
C LEU A 34 4.91 8.72 -3.02
N ALA A 35 5.94 9.24 -2.35
CA ALA A 35 7.04 9.94 -3.02
C ALA A 35 7.82 9.02 -3.97
N ASN A 36 8.08 7.76 -3.60
CA ASN A 36 8.74 6.80 -4.48
C ASN A 36 7.89 6.49 -5.72
N LEU A 37 6.57 6.31 -5.54
CA LEU A 37 5.64 6.09 -6.65
C LEU A 37 5.65 7.26 -7.62
N MET A 38 5.55 8.49 -7.12
CA MET A 38 5.55 9.70 -7.94
C MET A 38 6.88 9.97 -8.65
N ALA A 39 8.00 9.49 -8.09
CA ALA A 39 9.32 9.62 -8.69
C ALA A 39 9.64 8.52 -9.72
N ALA A 40 8.87 7.43 -9.75
CA ALA A 40 9.09 6.32 -10.67
C ALA A 40 8.79 6.75 -12.12
N PRO A 41 9.62 6.37 -13.10
CA PRO A 41 9.31 6.61 -14.50
C PRO A 41 8.10 5.76 -14.91
N ALA A 42 7.23 6.30 -15.75
CA ALA A 42 6.01 5.62 -16.18
C ALA A 42 6.29 4.24 -16.80
N SER A 43 7.44 4.07 -17.48
CA SER A 43 7.88 2.78 -18.02
C SER A 43 7.93 1.67 -16.97
N ASP A 44 8.35 1.99 -15.74
CA ASP A 44 8.47 1.03 -14.64
C ASP A 44 7.10 0.66 -14.05
N LEU A 45 6.08 1.45 -14.38
CA LEU A 45 4.70 1.29 -13.95
C LEU A 45 3.80 0.68 -15.03
N THR A 46 4.28 0.56 -16.27
CA THR A 46 3.54 -0.11 -17.36
C THR A 46 3.50 -1.62 -17.18
N CYS A 47 2.38 -2.24 -17.57
CA CYS A 47 2.20 -3.69 -17.61
C CYS A 47 2.48 -4.41 -16.27
N LEU A 48 2.36 -3.69 -15.15
CA LEU A 48 2.63 -4.25 -13.83
C LEU A 48 1.66 -5.38 -13.50
N LYS A 49 2.24 -6.48 -13.00
CA LYS A 49 1.52 -7.62 -12.47
C LYS A 49 1.97 -7.97 -11.06
N ASP A 50 1.04 -8.51 -10.28
CA ASP A 50 1.29 -8.98 -8.94
C ASP A 50 1.96 -10.37 -8.92
N THR A 51 2.24 -10.93 -7.74
CA THR A 51 2.84 -12.28 -7.61
C THR A 51 1.96 -13.40 -8.17
N THR A 52 0.67 -13.14 -8.35
CA THR A 52 -0.33 -14.09 -8.86
C THR A 52 -0.69 -13.83 -10.33
N ASN A 53 0.09 -12.99 -11.01
CA ASN A 53 -0.09 -12.62 -12.42
C ASN A 53 -1.38 -11.81 -12.69
N MET A 54 -1.96 -11.17 -11.67
CA MET A 54 -3.06 -10.22 -11.84
C MET A 54 -2.52 -8.84 -12.22
N THR A 55 -3.20 -8.16 -13.15
CA THR A 55 -2.88 -6.80 -13.53
C THR A 55 -3.09 -5.85 -12.35
N VAL A 56 -2.08 -5.04 -12.08
CA VAL A 56 -2.14 -4.01 -11.03
C VAL A 56 -2.82 -2.76 -11.58
N THR A 57 -3.80 -2.25 -10.85
CA THR A 57 -4.58 -1.07 -11.26
C THR A 57 -4.65 0.02 -10.18
N SER A 58 -4.11 -0.25 -8.98
CA SER A 58 -4.06 0.70 -7.88
C SER A 58 -2.91 0.37 -6.93
N PHE A 59 -2.53 1.36 -6.13
CA PHE A 59 -1.62 1.21 -5.00
C PHE A 59 -2.20 1.84 -3.75
N TRP A 60 -1.92 1.25 -2.59
CA TRP A 60 -1.92 2.03 -1.35
C TRP A 60 -0.84 3.12 -1.44
N ALA A 61 -1.23 4.37 -1.21
CA ALA A 61 -0.33 5.52 -1.20
C ALA A 61 0.23 5.71 0.22
N ILE A 62 1.38 5.10 0.48
CA ILE A 62 2.04 5.22 1.79
C ILE A 62 2.66 6.62 1.92
N ASP A 63 1.92 7.57 2.46
CA ASP A 63 2.42 8.91 2.78
C ASP A 63 2.80 9.02 4.27
N PRO A 64 4.10 9.00 4.61
CA PRO A 64 4.55 9.11 6.00
C PRO A 64 4.28 10.48 6.63
N THR A 65 3.88 11.48 5.84
CA THR A 65 3.58 12.86 6.29
C THR A 65 2.09 13.10 6.53
N ALA A 66 1.23 12.19 6.09
CA ALA A 66 -0.21 12.29 6.28
C ALA A 66 -0.61 12.20 7.78
N ALA A 67 -1.79 12.71 8.12
CA ALA A 67 -2.30 12.58 9.48
C ALA A 67 -2.53 11.11 9.86
N ASP A 68 -2.49 10.78 11.15
CA ASP A 68 -2.59 9.38 11.60
C ASP A 68 -3.86 8.68 11.08
N LEU A 69 -5.01 9.35 11.10
CA LEU A 69 -6.28 8.83 10.61
C LEU A 69 -6.35 8.68 9.06
N GLN A 70 -5.32 9.08 8.32
CA GLN A 70 -5.19 8.89 6.87
C GLN A 70 -4.22 7.75 6.51
N GLN A 71 -3.65 7.08 7.51
CA GLN A 71 -2.66 6.03 7.33
C GLN A 71 -3.13 4.68 7.88
N CYS A 72 -4.44 4.42 7.89
CA CYS A 72 -5.00 3.15 8.37
C CYS A 72 -4.45 2.74 9.75
N ILE A 73 -4.38 3.69 10.68
CA ILE A 73 -3.95 3.46 12.06
C ILE A 73 -5.01 2.71 12.89
N ASP A 74 -4.59 1.74 13.71
CA ASP A 74 -5.44 1.10 14.73
C ASP A 74 -5.53 1.94 16.01
N ASP A 75 -6.40 2.94 15.96
CA ASP A 75 -6.72 3.88 17.04
C ASP A 75 -7.84 3.38 17.99
N ALA A 76 -8.27 2.13 17.85
CA ALA A 76 -9.25 1.54 18.76
C ALA A 76 -8.72 1.49 20.21
N LEU A 77 -9.62 1.53 21.20
CA LEU A 77 -9.22 1.38 22.60
C LEU A 77 -8.64 -0.02 22.83
N GLY A 78 -7.35 -0.10 23.17
CA GLY A 78 -6.61 -1.36 23.27
C GLY A 78 -6.08 -1.89 21.92
N GLY A 79 -6.20 -1.11 20.86
CA GLY A 79 -5.60 -1.36 19.55
C GLY A 79 -4.08 -1.17 19.55
N SER A 80 -3.44 -1.56 18.45
CA SER A 80 -1.98 -1.59 18.32
C SER A 80 -1.35 -0.21 18.15
N ASN A 81 -2.15 0.81 17.78
CA ASN A 81 -1.69 2.12 17.32
C ASN A 81 -0.68 2.06 16.16
N GLN A 82 -0.64 0.97 15.40
CA GLN A 82 0.21 0.86 14.22
C GLN A 82 -0.54 1.32 12.98
N ARG A 83 0.20 1.89 12.04
CA ARG A 83 -0.29 2.36 10.74
C ARG A 83 -0.38 1.20 9.76
N TRP A 84 -1.30 1.34 8.82
CA TRP A 84 -1.57 0.37 7.77
C TRP A 84 -2.03 -0.99 8.33
N GLU A 85 -2.96 -0.95 9.27
CA GLU A 85 -3.62 -2.14 9.81
C GLU A 85 -5.06 -2.28 9.30
N TYR A 86 -5.48 -3.53 9.12
CA TYR A 86 -6.82 -3.89 8.63
C TYR A 86 -7.87 -3.90 9.76
N GLY A 87 -7.45 -4.01 11.03
CA GLY A 87 -8.34 -4.03 12.20
C GLY A 87 -9.17 -2.76 12.40
N THR A 88 -8.85 -1.71 11.64
CA THR A 88 -9.33 -0.33 11.73
C THR A 88 -10.72 -0.09 11.16
N ALA A 89 -11.38 -1.13 10.63
CA ALA A 89 -12.69 -1.06 9.98
C ALA A 89 -13.79 -0.35 10.78
N HIS A 90 -13.70 -0.45 12.10
CA HIS A 90 -14.69 0.04 13.05
C HIS A 90 -14.32 1.41 13.65
N THR A 91 -13.21 1.99 13.21
CA THR A 91 -12.73 3.29 13.66
C THR A 91 -12.87 4.34 12.56
N PRO A 92 -12.64 5.64 12.85
CA PRO A 92 -12.60 6.71 11.85
C PRO A 92 -11.39 6.62 10.91
N SER A 93 -10.43 5.73 11.17
CA SER A 93 -9.19 5.60 10.43
C SER A 93 -9.40 5.15 8.98
N ARG A 94 -8.73 5.82 8.05
CA ARG A 94 -8.83 5.61 6.60
C ARG A 94 -7.44 5.60 5.97
N GLY A 95 -7.36 5.13 4.74
CA GLY A 95 -6.14 5.10 3.94
C GLY A 95 -6.22 5.99 2.72
N GLU A 96 -5.09 6.12 2.05
CA GLU A 96 -4.92 6.82 0.78
C GLU A 96 -4.59 5.84 -0.33
N LEU A 97 -5.18 6.05 -1.50
CA LEU A 97 -4.98 5.19 -2.66
C LEU A 97 -4.57 6.01 -3.88
N MET A 98 -3.78 5.41 -4.75
CA MET A 98 -3.44 5.96 -6.05
C MET A 98 -3.79 4.96 -7.14
N THR A 99 -4.59 5.38 -8.13
CA THR A 99 -4.88 4.54 -9.30
C THR A 99 -3.68 4.47 -10.24
N LEU A 100 -3.55 3.37 -10.96
CA LEU A 100 -2.58 3.15 -12.02
C LEU A 100 -3.31 2.81 -13.31
N ASP A 101 -2.99 3.51 -14.40
CA ASP A 101 -3.29 3.02 -15.75
C ASP A 101 -2.23 2.00 -16.16
N PRO A 102 -2.56 0.69 -16.25
CA PRO A 102 -1.59 -0.34 -16.56
C PRO A 102 -1.06 -0.27 -17.99
N ALA A 103 -1.75 0.41 -18.91
CA ALA A 103 -1.31 0.53 -20.31
C ALA A 103 -0.25 1.62 -20.49
N THR A 104 -0.39 2.74 -19.77
CA THR A 104 0.47 3.92 -19.93
C THR A 104 1.45 4.11 -18.79
N GLY A 105 1.25 3.42 -17.66
CA GLY A 105 2.01 3.63 -16.43
C GLY A 105 1.65 4.92 -15.71
N ALA A 106 0.60 5.63 -16.14
CA ALA A 106 0.19 6.89 -15.55
C ALA A 106 -0.44 6.67 -14.17
N LEU A 107 0.05 7.42 -13.19
CA LEU A 107 -0.53 7.49 -11.85
C LEU A 107 -1.66 8.52 -11.81
N GLY A 108 -2.76 8.18 -11.17
CA GLY A 108 -3.87 9.09 -10.93
C GLY A 108 -3.63 10.02 -9.73
N THR A 109 -4.63 10.85 -9.42
CA THR A 109 -4.64 11.64 -8.20
C THR A 109 -4.82 10.76 -6.97
N VAL A 110 -4.21 11.13 -5.84
CA VAL A 110 -4.42 10.44 -4.56
C VAL A 110 -5.90 10.55 -4.16
N GLN A 111 -6.51 9.40 -3.90
CA GLN A 111 -7.86 9.24 -3.40
C GLN A 111 -7.82 9.07 -1.89
N MET A 112 -8.41 10.01 -1.18
CA MET A 112 -8.41 10.07 0.28
C MET A 112 -9.54 9.22 0.87
N SER A 113 -9.50 9.02 2.19
CA SER A 113 -10.61 8.48 2.99
C SER A 113 -11.06 7.07 2.58
N GLN A 114 -10.12 6.25 2.07
CA GLN A 114 -10.41 4.88 1.68
C GLN A 114 -10.59 3.99 2.90
N GLN A 115 -11.58 3.11 2.85
CA GLN A 115 -11.79 2.12 3.92
C GLN A 115 -10.60 1.15 3.94
N CYS A 116 -9.94 1.06 5.10
CA CYS A 116 -8.78 0.19 5.28
C CYS A 116 -9.16 -1.28 5.23
N ASN A 117 -10.30 -1.63 5.84
CA ASN A 117 -10.86 -2.97 5.76
C ASN A 117 -11.77 -3.12 4.54
N GLY A 118 -11.61 -4.21 3.80
CA GLY A 118 -12.44 -4.59 2.67
C GLY A 118 -12.00 -4.02 1.33
N SER A 119 -10.99 -3.14 1.31
CA SER A 119 -10.38 -2.63 0.07
C SER A 119 -9.11 -3.41 -0.24
N LEU A 120 -9.08 -4.11 -1.37
CA LEU A 120 -7.91 -4.85 -1.85
C LEU A 120 -7.14 -4.00 -2.86
N ASN A 121 -5.98 -3.46 -2.46
CA ASN A 121 -5.16 -2.58 -3.30
C ASN A 121 -3.68 -2.91 -3.16
N TRP A 122 -2.89 -2.89 -4.22
CA TRP A 122 -1.52 -3.42 -4.15
C TRP A 122 -0.59 -2.53 -3.32
N VAL A 123 0.40 -3.13 -2.66
CA VAL A 123 1.53 -2.39 -2.08
C VAL A 123 2.69 -2.46 -3.06
N ALA A 124 3.26 -1.31 -3.42
CA ALA A 124 4.41 -1.28 -4.32
C ALA A 124 5.71 -1.60 -3.61
N CYS A 125 6.66 -2.25 -4.31
CA CYS A 125 8.00 -2.54 -3.80
C CYS A 125 9.03 -1.73 -4.58
N CYS A 126 9.88 -0.98 -3.86
CA CYS A 126 10.89 -0.08 -4.39
C CYS A 126 12.28 -0.49 -3.87
N GLN A 127 13.33 -0.26 -4.67
CA GLN A 127 14.72 -0.46 -4.26
C GLN A 127 15.17 0.65 -3.32
#